data_AF-A0A7X8KTY1-F1
#
_entry.id   AF-A0A7X8KTY1-F1
#
_cell.length_a   1.000
_cell.length_b   1.000
_cell.length_c   1.000
_cell.angle_alpha   90.00
_cell.angle_beta   90.00
_cell.angle_gamma   90.00
#
_symmetry.space_group_name_H-M   'P 1'
#
loop_
_entity.id
_entity.type
_entity.pdbx_description
1 polymer ?
#
loop_
_entity_poly.entity_id
_entity_poly.type
_entity_poly.pdbx_seq_one_letter_code
_entity_poly.pdbx_strand_id
1 'polypeptide(L)'
;MSKDLKKSSLPTEVPRPAQCYTPQTLKCYQAGGLTPAERILLEEHLLQCDSCMNLYLKLTEEYLDRLGTSDLSPDFVDRLMARIQEEHALPAEPKSQDSSGAKFQEKNNARLNLLIGYCAAACIAMFFWVGGWFDGITDIMKHETNTRKVNLIQEGWTKKNFAEQQSLFANFKLEKE
;
A
#
# COMPACT_ATOMS: atom_id res chain seq x y z
N MET A 1 -49.62 3.77 -36.55
CA MET A 1 -49.74 3.59 -35.09
C MET A 1 -48.36 3.31 -34.54
N SER A 2 -47.99 4.13 -33.56
CA SER A 2 -46.62 4.38 -33.14
C SER A 2 -46.04 3.29 -32.22
N LYS A 3 -44.72 3.23 -32.28
CA LYS A 3 -43.77 2.46 -31.48
C LYS A 3 -44.06 2.53 -29.97
N ASP A 4 -44.05 1.38 -29.30
CA ASP A 4 -43.85 1.31 -27.86
C ASP A 4 -42.50 0.66 -27.56
N LEU A 5 -41.49 1.52 -27.40
CA LEU A 5 -40.32 1.24 -26.56
C LEU A 5 -40.79 1.31 -25.11
N LYS A 6 -40.71 0.20 -24.36
CA LYS A 6 -40.65 0.28 -22.90
C LYS A 6 -39.39 -0.38 -22.37
N LYS A 7 -38.43 0.51 -22.13
CA LYS A 7 -37.19 0.35 -21.40
C LYS A 7 -37.49 0.43 -19.90
N SER A 8 -37.21 -0.63 -19.16
CA SER A 8 -36.98 -0.61 -17.69
C SER A 8 -36.59 -2.02 -17.27
N SER A 9 -35.56 -2.29 -16.50
CA SER A 9 -34.51 -1.51 -15.83
C SER A 9 -33.65 -2.59 -15.18
N LEU A 10 -32.33 -2.39 -15.19
CA LEU A 10 -31.33 -3.27 -14.60
C LEU A 10 -31.76 -3.80 -13.21
N PRO A 11 -31.54 -5.09 -12.90
CA PRO A 11 -31.42 -5.49 -11.52
C PRO A 11 -30.05 -5.00 -11.01
N THR A 12 -30.07 -3.95 -10.19
CA THR A 12 -28.95 -3.62 -9.30
C THR A 12 -28.90 -4.71 -8.22
N GLU A 13 -28.40 -5.89 -8.56
CA GLU A 13 -28.02 -6.87 -7.55
C GLU A 13 -26.69 -6.43 -6.96
N VAL A 14 -26.74 -5.87 -5.76
CA VAL A 14 -25.57 -5.73 -4.90
C VAL A 14 -25.02 -7.14 -4.64
N PRO A 15 -23.78 -7.48 -5.04
CA PRO A 15 -23.26 -8.83 -4.86
C PRO A 15 -23.15 -9.18 -3.39
N ARG A 16 -23.79 -10.29 -3.04
CA ARG A 16 -23.78 -10.94 -1.72
C ARG A 16 -22.34 -11.38 -1.37
N PRO A 17 -21.87 -11.26 -0.11
CA PRO A 17 -20.45 -11.45 0.29
C PRO A 17 -19.93 -12.91 0.28
N ALA A 18 -20.38 -13.76 -0.65
CA ALA A 18 -19.97 -15.17 -0.74
C ALA A 18 -19.71 -15.67 -2.16
N GLN A 19 -19.79 -14.81 -3.18
CA GLN A 19 -19.50 -15.20 -4.56
C GLN A 19 -18.17 -14.61 -4.99
N CYS A 20 -17.28 -15.48 -5.48
CA CYS A 20 -16.02 -15.08 -6.10
C CYS A 20 -16.29 -14.23 -7.35
N TYR A 21 -15.43 -13.25 -7.58
CA TYR A 21 -15.53 -12.37 -8.74
C TYR A 21 -15.16 -13.09 -10.04
N THR A 22 -15.82 -12.71 -11.13
CA THR A 22 -15.59 -13.28 -12.47
C THR A 22 -14.42 -12.59 -13.17
N PRO A 23 -13.78 -13.26 -14.15
CA PRO A 23 -12.71 -12.64 -14.93
C PRO A 23 -13.14 -11.34 -15.62
N GLN A 24 -14.39 -11.23 -16.05
CA GLN A 24 -14.92 -10.02 -16.68
C GLN A 24 -14.97 -8.85 -15.69
N THR A 25 -15.39 -9.08 -14.44
CA THR A 25 -15.41 -8.04 -13.41
C THR A 25 -14.00 -7.56 -13.05
N LEU A 26 -13.02 -8.46 -12.99
CA LEU A 26 -11.61 -8.12 -12.76
C LEU A 26 -11.01 -7.33 -13.93
N LYS A 27 -11.37 -7.65 -15.19
CA LYS A 27 -10.98 -6.84 -16.36
C LYS A 27 -11.60 -5.44 -16.32
N CYS A 28 -12.85 -5.32 -15.89
CA CYS A 28 -13.51 -4.03 -15.70
C CYS A 28 -12.81 -3.20 -14.61
N TYR A 29 -12.38 -3.84 -13.53
CA TYR A 29 -11.56 -3.23 -12.49
C TYR A 29 -10.23 -2.68 -13.03
N GLN A 30 -9.47 -3.48 -13.78
CA GLN A 30 -8.20 -3.06 -14.40
C GLN A 30 -8.38 -1.87 -15.34
N ALA A 31 -9.50 -1.82 -16.07
CA ALA A 31 -9.83 -0.71 -16.96
C ALA A 31 -10.36 0.54 -16.22
N GLY A 32 -10.48 0.49 -14.88
CA GLY A 32 -11.03 1.60 -14.08
C GLY A 32 -12.54 1.79 -14.22
N GLY A 33 -13.27 0.82 -14.77
CA GLY A 33 -14.70 0.92 -15.08
C GLY A 33 -15.66 0.67 -13.90
N LEU A 34 -15.13 0.33 -12.72
CA LEU A 34 -15.92 0.13 -11.50
C LEU A 34 -16.14 1.44 -10.74
N THR A 35 -17.29 1.56 -10.07
CA THR A 35 -17.53 2.67 -9.15
C THR A 35 -16.59 2.59 -7.94
N PRO A 36 -16.33 3.72 -7.23
CA PRO A 36 -15.45 3.71 -6.06
C PRO A 36 -15.90 2.75 -4.96
N ALA A 37 -17.21 2.57 -4.76
CA ALA A 37 -17.74 1.66 -3.74
C ALA A 37 -17.51 0.18 -4.13
N GLU A 38 -17.78 -0.18 -5.38
CA GLU A 38 -17.55 -1.55 -5.88
C GLU A 38 -16.06 -1.90 -5.90
N ARG A 39 -15.21 -0.91 -6.19
CA ARG A 39 -13.76 -1.05 -6.13
C ARG A 39 -13.30 -1.48 -4.73
N ILE A 40 -13.75 -0.78 -3.70
CA ILE A 40 -13.36 -1.09 -2.31
C ILE A 40 -13.79 -2.51 -1.93
N LEU A 41 -15.01 -2.91 -2.27
CA LEU A 41 -15.51 -4.25 -1.98
C LEU A 41 -14.71 -5.34 -2.71
N LEU A 42 -14.34 -5.09 -3.96
CA LEU A 42 -13.50 -6.00 -4.73
C LEU A 42 -12.10 -6.11 -4.11
N GLU A 43 -11.48 -5.00 -3.74
CA GLU A 43 -10.15 -4.97 -3.11
C GLU A 43 -10.17 -5.69 -1.76
N GLU A 44 -11.19 -5.47 -0.93
CA GLU A 44 -11.38 -6.20 0.32
C GLU A 44 -11.54 -7.71 0.11
N HIS A 45 -12.26 -8.12 -0.94
CA HIS A 45 -12.39 -9.52 -1.30
C HIS A 45 -11.07 -10.13 -1.79
N LEU A 46 -10.30 -9.39 -2.61
CA LEU A 46 -8.99 -9.84 -3.08
C LEU A 46 -8.01 -10.08 -1.92
N LEU A 47 -8.11 -9.31 -0.84
CA LEU A 47 -7.31 -9.51 0.37
C LEU A 47 -7.66 -10.80 1.14
N GLN A 48 -8.86 -11.35 0.95
CA GLN A 48 -9.36 -12.50 1.71
C GLN A 48 -9.51 -13.77 0.86
N CYS A 49 -9.52 -13.66 -0.47
CA CYS A 49 -9.79 -14.75 -1.39
C CYS A 49 -8.62 -15.01 -2.34
N ASP A 50 -7.79 -15.99 -2.00
CA ASP A 50 -6.63 -16.40 -2.80
C ASP A 50 -7.00 -16.80 -4.24
N SER A 51 -8.19 -17.40 -4.44
CA SER A 51 -8.63 -17.79 -5.79
C SER A 51 -8.84 -16.57 -6.68
N CYS A 52 -9.50 -15.53 -6.17
CA CYS A 52 -9.72 -14.29 -6.91
C CYS A 52 -8.42 -13.51 -7.09
N MET A 53 -7.53 -13.51 -6.09
CA MET A 53 -6.20 -12.92 -6.20
C MET A 53 -5.37 -13.60 -7.30
N ASN A 54 -5.29 -14.93 -7.31
CA ASN A 54 -4.57 -15.68 -8.34
C ASN A 54 -5.14 -15.43 -9.74
N LEU A 55 -6.48 -15.35 -9.87
CA LEU A 55 -7.11 -15.01 -11.13
C LEU A 55 -6.75 -13.59 -11.59
N TYR A 56 -6.76 -12.61 -10.68
CA TYR A 56 -6.37 -11.23 -10.96
C TYR A 56 -4.91 -11.13 -11.41
N LEU A 57 -3.99 -11.84 -10.75
CA LEU A 57 -2.59 -11.87 -11.12
C LEU A 57 -2.38 -12.44 -12.53
N LYS A 58 -3.04 -13.56 -12.86
CA LYS A 58 -2.99 -14.15 -14.21
C LYS A 58 -3.47 -13.19 -15.29
N LEU A 59 -4.57 -12.47 -15.03
CA LEU A 59 -5.09 -11.47 -15.97
C LEU A 59 -4.13 -10.29 -16.13
N THR A 60 -3.44 -9.90 -15.06
CA THR A 60 -2.45 -8.82 -15.09
C THR A 60 -1.20 -9.24 -15.87
N GLU A 61 -0.71 -10.46 -15.67
CA GLU A 61 0.41 -11.02 -16.43
C GLU A 61 0.09 -11.10 -17.93
N GLU A 62 -1.08 -11.64 -18.30
CA GLU A 62 -1.53 -11.67 -19.70
C GLU A 62 -1.63 -10.26 -20.31
N TYR A 63 -2.05 -9.27 -19.51
CA TYR A 63 -2.11 -7.88 -19.95
C TYR A 63 -0.72 -7.28 -20.17
N LEU A 64 0.23 -7.51 -19.25
CA LEU A 64 1.61 -7.03 -19.36
C LEU A 64 2.33 -7.66 -20.56
N ASP A 65 2.15 -8.96 -20.78
CA ASP A 65 2.71 -9.66 -21.94
C ASP A 65 2.20 -9.07 -23.26
N ARG A 66 0.94 -8.63 -23.29
CA ARG A 66 0.32 -7.98 -24.46
C ARG A 66 0.79 -6.54 -24.68
N LEU A 67 1.11 -5.80 -23.62
CA LEU A 67 1.65 -4.44 -23.76
C LEU A 67 3.07 -4.44 -24.32
N GLY A 68 3.81 -5.52 -24.11
CA GLY A 68 5.22 -5.59 -24.44
C GLY A 68 6.06 -4.60 -23.62
N THR A 69 7.38 -4.71 -23.69
CA THR A 69 8.32 -3.78 -23.04
C THR A 69 8.49 -2.47 -23.82
N SER A 70 7.54 -2.11 -24.67
CA SER A 70 7.77 -1.25 -25.82
C SER A 70 6.88 -0.02 -25.80
N ASP A 71 7.08 0.88 -24.83
CA ASP A 71 6.73 2.29 -25.02
C ASP A 71 7.32 3.25 -23.96
N LEU A 72 8.42 2.86 -23.32
CA LEU A 72 9.13 3.78 -22.45
C LEU A 72 10.21 4.52 -23.26
N SER A 73 10.13 5.84 -23.26
CA SER A 73 11.18 6.71 -23.76
C SER A 73 12.51 6.35 -23.09
N PRO A 74 13.64 6.31 -23.82
CA PRO A 74 14.93 5.92 -23.26
C PRO A 74 15.35 6.76 -22.04
N ASP A 75 14.91 8.02 -21.99
CA ASP A 75 15.21 8.95 -20.88
C ASP A 75 14.19 8.86 -19.73
N PHE A 76 13.27 7.89 -19.75
CA PHE A 76 12.24 7.73 -18.71
C PHE A 76 12.87 7.56 -17.32
N VAL A 77 13.85 6.67 -17.21
CA VAL A 77 14.53 6.39 -15.94
C VAL A 77 15.26 7.63 -15.44
N ASP A 78 15.99 8.33 -16.32
CA ASP A 78 16.73 9.53 -15.97
C ASP A 78 15.81 10.64 -15.45
N ARG A 79 14.66 10.86 -16.12
CA ARG A 79 13.65 11.83 -15.67
C ARG A 79 13.01 11.44 -14.34
N LEU A 80 12.72 10.16 -14.13
CA LEU A 80 12.15 9.67 -12.88
C LEU A 80 13.13 9.86 -11.71
N MET A 81 14.40 9.48 -11.91
CA MET A 81 15.44 9.62 -10.89
C MET A 81 15.73 11.09 -10.56
N ALA A 82 15.70 11.98 -11.55
CA ALA A 82 15.82 13.41 -11.32
C ALA A 82 14.70 13.96 -10.42
N ARG A 83 13.44 13.55 -10.65
CA ARG A 83 12.30 13.96 -9.79
C ARG A 83 12.41 13.43 -8.36
N ILE A 84 12.79 12.17 -8.18
CA ILE A 84 12.98 11.58 -6.85
C ILE A 84 14.05 12.36 -6.08
N GLN A 85 15.16 12.72 -6.75
CA GLN A 85 16.21 13.53 -6.13
C GLN A 85 15.73 14.95 -5.76
N GLU A 86 14.89 15.57 -6.59
CA GLU A 86 14.31 16.89 -6.34
C GLU A 86 13.37 16.88 -5.13
N GLU A 87 12.51 15.86 -4.98
CA GLU A 87 11.62 15.70 -3.83
C GLU A 87 12.38 15.39 -2.53
N HIS A 88 13.48 14.64 -2.60
CA HIS A 88 14.36 14.39 -1.45
C HIS A 88 15.30 15.56 -1.12
N ALA A 89 15.44 16.54 -2.03
CA ALA A 89 16.25 17.74 -1.86
C ALA A 89 15.46 18.91 -1.25
N LEU A 90 14.47 18.63 -0.37
CA LEU A 90 13.91 19.67 0.49
C LEU A 90 15.03 20.33 1.31
N PRO A 91 14.92 21.66 1.55
CA PRO A 91 16.04 22.53 1.81
C PRO A 91 16.67 22.15 3.15
N ALA A 92 17.97 21.89 3.14
CA ALA A 92 18.75 22.07 4.34
C ALA A 92 18.52 23.52 4.78
N GLU A 93 17.80 23.67 5.90
CA GLU A 93 17.66 24.89 6.69
C GLU A 93 18.93 25.75 6.55
N PRO A 94 18.81 27.07 6.33
CA PRO A 94 19.97 27.93 6.21
C PRO A 94 20.79 27.80 7.50
N LYS A 95 21.92 27.09 7.41
CA LYS A 95 22.88 26.98 8.50
C LYS A 95 23.38 28.38 8.77
N SER A 96 22.84 29.00 9.81
CA SER A 96 23.47 30.13 10.47
C SER A 96 24.91 29.72 10.80
N GLN A 97 25.84 30.40 10.13
CA GLN A 97 27.19 30.57 10.64
C GLN A 97 27.01 31.20 12.02
N ASP A 98 27.27 30.44 13.10
CA ASP A 98 27.85 31.00 14.32
C ASP A 98 28.29 29.90 15.30
N SER A 99 29.45 30.15 15.91
CA SER A 99 30.10 29.46 17.03
C SER A 99 30.79 28.10 16.78
N SER A 100 32.13 28.14 16.80
CA SER A 100 33.10 27.08 16.54
C SER A 100 33.59 26.32 17.79
N GLY A 101 32.78 26.21 18.86
CA GLY A 101 33.22 25.62 20.13
C GLY A 101 32.45 24.38 20.64
N ALA A 102 31.15 24.25 20.35
CA ALA A 102 30.29 23.26 21.03
C ALA A 102 29.97 21.99 20.21
N LYS A 103 30.19 22.00 18.88
CA LYS A 103 29.72 20.93 17.97
C LYS A 103 30.48 19.61 18.05
N PHE A 104 31.64 19.54 18.69
CA PHE A 104 32.41 18.30 18.74
C PHE A 104 31.88 17.30 19.78
N GLN A 105 31.30 17.78 20.88
CA GLN A 105 30.77 16.93 21.95
C GLN A 105 29.45 16.25 21.55
N GLU A 106 28.59 16.95 20.80
CA GLU A 106 27.28 16.46 20.38
C GLU A 106 27.38 15.28 19.40
N LYS A 107 28.37 15.31 18.49
CA LYS A 107 28.63 14.21 17.55
C LYS A 107 29.06 12.92 18.25
N ASN A 108 29.79 13.02 19.37
CA ASN A 108 30.20 11.86 20.16
C ASN A 108 29.02 11.28 20.96
N ASN A 109 28.15 12.13 21.51
CA ASN A 109 26.93 11.67 22.19
C ASN A 109 25.95 10.99 21.23
N ALA A 110 25.81 11.48 20.00
CA ALA A 110 24.99 10.82 18.98
C ALA A 110 25.54 9.43 18.60
N ARG A 111 26.87 9.29 18.48
CA ARG A 111 27.51 8.00 18.22
C ARG A 111 27.35 7.01 19.38
N LEU A 112 27.47 7.47 20.63
CA LEU A 112 27.24 6.64 21.81
C LEU A 112 25.77 6.24 21.94
N ASN A 113 24.82 7.14 21.70
CA ASN A 113 23.39 6.82 21.69
C ASN A 113 23.03 5.77 20.62
N LEU A 114 23.63 5.87 19.43
CA LEU A 114 23.48 4.85 18.38
C LEU A 114 24.04 3.50 18.81
N LEU A 115 25.20 3.49 19.47
CA LEU A 115 25.86 2.25 19.91
C LEU A 115 25.07 1.59 21.05
N ILE A 116 24.53 2.38 21.99
CA ILE A 116 23.64 1.92 23.05
C ILE A 116 22.33 1.38 22.46
N GLY A 117 21.74 2.11 21.50
CA GLY A 117 20.53 1.66 20.80
C GLY A 117 20.75 0.34 20.05
N TYR A 118 21.88 0.20 19.37
CA TYR A 118 22.26 -1.04 18.68
C TYR A 118 22.50 -2.19 19.68
N CYS A 119 23.18 -1.91 20.79
CA CYS A 119 23.43 -2.89 21.84
C CYS A 119 22.13 -3.36 22.50
N ALA A 120 21.21 -2.43 22.81
CA ALA A 120 19.89 -2.76 23.35
C ALA A 120 19.08 -3.62 22.37
N ALA A 121 19.05 -3.26 21.08
CA ALA A 121 18.37 -4.03 20.05
C ALA A 121 18.96 -5.44 19.89
N ALA A 122 20.29 -5.57 19.89
CA ALA A 122 20.98 -6.85 19.80
C ALA A 122 20.70 -7.73 21.04
N CYS A 123 20.70 -7.15 22.25
CA CYS A 123 20.32 -7.86 23.47
C CYS A 123 18.88 -8.36 23.39
N ILE A 124 17.92 -7.53 22.97
CA ILE A 124 16.53 -7.93 22.78
C ILE A 124 16.45 -9.09 21.79
N ALA A 125 17.09 -8.97 20.62
CA ALA A 125 17.12 -10.04 19.62
C ALA A 125 17.73 -11.34 20.15
N MET A 126 18.83 -11.27 20.92
CA MET A 126 19.42 -12.45 21.57
C MET A 126 18.50 -13.06 22.63
N PHE A 127 17.77 -12.25 23.40
CA PHE A 127 16.78 -12.76 24.35
C PHE A 127 15.67 -13.55 23.64
N PHE A 128 15.20 -13.06 22.48
CA PHE A 128 14.25 -13.81 21.65
C PHE A 128 14.84 -15.08 21.04
N TRP A 129 16.13 -15.06 20.69
CA TRP A 129 16.81 -16.18 20.04
C TRP A 129 17.19 -17.30 21.03
N VAL A 130 17.71 -16.94 22.21
CA VAL A 130 18.18 -17.87 23.24
C VAL A 130 17.04 -18.32 24.16
N GLY A 131 16.05 -17.46 24.39
CA GLY A 131 14.93 -17.73 25.29
C GLY A 131 13.90 -18.71 24.74
N GLY A 132 14.03 -19.19 23.50
CA GLY A 132 13.13 -20.19 22.92
C GLY A 132 11.65 -19.77 22.88
N TRP A 133 11.33 -18.47 23.00
CA TRP A 133 9.94 -18.00 23.09
C TRP A 133 9.13 -18.33 21.82
N PHE A 134 9.80 -18.51 20.68
CA PHE A 134 9.18 -18.98 19.44
C PHE A 134 8.65 -20.43 19.53
N ASP A 135 9.28 -21.32 20.30
CA ASP A 135 8.76 -22.68 20.49
C ASP A 135 7.42 -22.66 21.24
N GLY A 136 7.27 -21.77 22.24
CA GLY A 136 6.01 -21.61 22.98
C GLY A 136 4.86 -21.05 22.13
N ILE A 137 5.14 -20.12 21.20
CA ILE A 137 4.10 -19.54 20.32
C ILE A 137 3.68 -20.53 19.23
N THR A 138 4.62 -21.32 18.69
CA THR A 138 4.27 -22.33 17.68
C THR A 138 3.47 -23.50 18.27
N ASP A 139 3.66 -23.83 19.55
CA ASP A 139 2.85 -24.84 20.24
C ASP A 139 1.43 -24.33 20.58
N ILE A 140 1.29 -23.05 20.94
CA ILE A 140 -0.02 -22.38 21.07
C ILE A 140 -0.74 -22.31 19.71
N MET A 141 -0.03 -22.04 18.61
CA MET A 141 -0.62 -22.07 17.26
C MET A 141 -1.02 -23.48 16.80
N LYS A 142 -0.32 -24.54 17.25
CA LYS A 142 -0.73 -25.93 16.99
C LYS A 142 -1.99 -26.32 17.77
N HIS A 143 -2.23 -25.73 18.93
CA HIS A 143 -3.43 -25.98 19.73
C HIS A 143 -4.65 -25.11 19.35
N GLU A 144 -4.45 -24.00 18.63
CA GLU A 144 -5.52 -23.08 18.18
C GLU A 144 -5.85 -23.17 16.67
N THR A 145 -5.59 -24.30 15.99
CA THR A 145 -6.19 -24.56 14.66
C THR A 145 -7.71 -24.79 14.71
N ASN A 146 -8.36 -24.55 15.84
CA ASN A 146 -9.82 -24.51 15.95
C ASN A 146 -10.24 -23.20 16.65
N THR A 147 -10.69 -22.23 15.85
CA THR A 147 -11.42 -21.02 16.25
C THR A 147 -10.67 -19.94 17.05
N ARG A 148 -9.81 -19.15 16.38
CA ARG A 148 -9.79 -17.69 16.60
C ARG A 148 -9.16 -16.95 15.42
N LYS A 149 -10.02 -16.27 14.65
CA LYS A 149 -9.60 -15.22 13.72
C LYS A 149 -9.04 -14.07 14.54
N VAL A 150 -7.72 -13.98 14.63
CA VAL A 150 -7.05 -12.77 15.10
C VAL A 150 -7.13 -11.76 13.95
N ASN A 151 -8.15 -10.91 13.97
CA ASN A 151 -8.23 -9.73 13.12
C ASN A 151 -7.19 -8.71 13.62
N LEU A 152 -5.93 -8.88 13.21
CA LEU A 152 -4.92 -7.83 13.23
C LEU A 152 -4.89 -7.12 11.86
N ILE A 153 -6.05 -6.69 11.38
CA ILE A 153 -6.10 -5.75 10.26
C ILE A 153 -5.85 -4.38 10.88
N GLN A 154 -4.63 -3.87 10.67
CA GLN A 154 -4.22 -2.53 11.02
C GLN A 154 -4.98 -1.54 10.11
N GLU A 155 -6.24 -1.24 10.45
CA GLU A 155 -7.16 -0.34 9.73
C GLU A 155 -6.65 1.11 9.57
N GLY A 156 -5.50 1.45 10.17
CA GLY A 156 -4.97 2.81 10.23
C GLY A 156 -4.31 3.30 8.93
N TRP A 157 -3.78 2.41 8.09
CA TRP A 157 -2.96 2.83 6.94
C TRP A 157 -3.79 3.18 5.70
N THR A 158 -4.85 2.42 5.42
CA THR A 158 -5.77 2.70 4.31
C THR A 158 -6.58 3.97 4.55
N LYS A 159 -7.14 4.18 5.75
CA LYS A 159 -7.95 5.37 6.06
C LYS A 159 -7.17 6.69 5.96
N LYS A 160 -5.88 6.72 6.33
CA LYS A 160 -5.05 7.94 6.28
C LYS A 160 -4.69 8.35 4.86
N ASN A 161 -4.29 7.40 4.01
CA ASN A 161 -3.88 7.71 2.64
C ASN A 161 -5.04 8.23 1.77
N PHE A 162 -6.28 7.77 1.98
CA PHE A 162 -7.43 8.27 1.23
C PHE A 162 -7.81 9.72 1.60
N ALA A 163 -7.72 10.08 2.89
CA ALA A 163 -7.98 11.45 3.32
C ALA A 163 -6.93 12.43 2.78
N GLU A 164 -5.66 11.99 2.74
CA GLU A 164 -4.54 12.80 2.23
C GLU A 164 -4.61 12.95 0.70
N GLN A 165 -4.92 11.88 -0.04
CA GLN A 165 -5.13 11.94 -1.50
C GLN A 165 -6.29 12.87 -1.87
N GLN A 166 -7.43 12.82 -1.18
CA GLN A 166 -8.58 13.70 -1.48
C GLN A 166 -8.22 15.19 -1.30
N SER A 167 -7.38 15.51 -0.30
CA SER A 167 -6.92 16.88 -0.05
C SER A 167 -5.95 17.39 -1.13
N LEU A 168 -5.08 16.52 -1.66
CA LEU A 168 -4.18 16.87 -2.76
C LEU A 168 -4.95 17.18 -4.04
N PHE A 169 -5.97 16.38 -4.39
CA PHE A 169 -6.79 16.64 -5.58
C PHE A 169 -7.73 17.85 -5.44
N ALA A 170 -8.12 18.22 -4.22
CA ALA A 170 -8.90 19.43 -3.98
C ALA A 170 -8.08 20.71 -4.26
N ASN A 171 -6.78 20.71 -3.93
CA ASN A 171 -5.90 21.84 -4.16
C ASN A 171 -5.53 22.02 -5.64
N PHE A 172 -5.43 20.94 -6.42
CA PHE A 172 -5.19 21.04 -7.87
C PHE A 172 -6.35 21.66 -8.67
N LYS A 173 -7.56 21.72 -8.10
CA LYS A 173 -8.75 22.26 -8.79
C LYS A 173 -8.92 23.76 -8.62
N LEU A 174 -8.12 24.41 -7.76
CA LEU A 174 -8.21 25.85 -7.47
C LEU A 174 -7.16 26.72 -8.16
N GLU A 175 -6.19 26.15 -8.88
CA GLU A 175 -5.15 26.91 -9.60
C GLU A 175 -5.44 27.13 -11.10
N LYS A 176 -6.69 26.93 -11.54
CA LYS A 176 -7.07 27.01 -12.97
C LYS A 176 -8.18 28.01 -13.29
N GLU A 177 -8.26 29.12 -12.54
CA GLU A 177 -9.02 30.32 -12.92
C GLU A 177 -8.13 31.56 -12.92
#